data_AF-A0A372Q2T8-F1
#
_entry.id   AF-A0A372Q2T8-F1
#
_cell.length_a   1.000
_cell.length_b   1.000
_cell.length_c   1.000
_cell.angle_alpha   90.00
_cell.angle_beta   90.00
_cell.angle_gamma   90.00
#
_symmetry.space_group_name_H-M   'P 1'
#
loop_
_entity.id
_entity.type
_entity.pdbx_description
1 polymer ?
#
loop_
_entity_poly.entity_id
_entity_poly.type
_entity_poly.pdbx_seq_one_letter_code
_entity_poly.pdbx_strand_id
1 'polypeptide(L)'
;PGTNRDGWWKTDDLIKQVILSAIPIIEELHPGDVGVFAFDNTTSHAAYAEDALIASRMNLKPDGKGKFRNGLMPDRSVQSMHLLNGQPKDIKLILEEHGRICDNCKKHSPVSESCCAVCVLSLQPDFLAQRPLIKEIIENKGHKVIFYPKFYCELNFIEMFWSATK
;
A
#
# COMPACT_ATOMS: atom_id res chain seq x y z
N PRO A 1 -22.87 19.24 16.63
CA PRO A 1 -22.72 20.00 15.36
C PRO A 1 -21.31 20.60 15.26
N GLY A 2 -20.51 20.02 14.36
CA GLY A 2 -19.13 20.38 14.06
C GLY A 2 -18.75 19.68 12.75
N THR A 3 -19.56 19.94 11.73
CA THR A 3 -19.48 19.42 10.37
C THR A 3 -18.32 20.09 9.64
N ASN A 4 -17.13 19.53 9.82
CA ASN A 4 -16.12 19.28 8.80
C ASN A 4 -14.83 18.83 9.47
N ARG A 5 -14.24 17.75 8.95
CA ARG A 5 -12.93 17.21 9.37
C ARG A 5 -11.78 18.07 8.83
N ASP A 6 -11.90 19.39 8.97
CA ASP A 6 -10.92 20.37 8.51
C ASP A 6 -9.88 20.55 9.62
N GLY A 7 -8.71 19.90 9.46
CA GLY A 7 -7.57 20.09 10.36
C GLY A 7 -6.78 18.83 10.74
N TRP A 8 -7.23 17.62 10.37
CA TRP A 8 -6.46 16.40 10.62
C TRP A 8 -5.47 16.14 9.47
N TRP A 9 -4.20 15.96 9.81
CA TRP A 9 -3.11 15.62 8.89
C TRP A 9 -3.44 14.32 8.12
N LYS A 10 -3.54 14.39 6.79
CA LYS A 10 -3.86 13.23 5.94
C LYS A 10 -2.59 12.61 5.37
N THR A 11 -2.71 11.37 4.88
CA THR A 11 -1.66 10.71 4.08
C THR A 11 -1.17 11.60 2.94
N ASP A 12 -2.07 12.33 2.27
CA ASP A 12 -1.71 13.23 1.18
C ASP A 12 -0.81 14.37 1.63
N ASP A 13 -1.04 14.91 2.83
CA ASP A 13 -0.24 16.01 3.38
C ASP A 13 1.17 15.54 3.71
N LEU A 14 1.28 14.34 4.28
CA LEU A 14 2.56 13.68 4.50
C LEU A 14 3.31 13.43 3.18
N ILE A 15 2.64 12.87 2.18
CA ILE A 15 3.25 12.59 0.89
C ILE A 15 3.77 13.88 0.27
N LYS A 16 2.97 14.95 0.30
CA LYS A 16 3.39 16.27 -0.16
C LYS A 16 4.61 16.77 0.59
N GLN A 17 4.64 16.65 1.93
CA GLN A 17 5.79 17.07 2.72
C GLN A 17 7.07 16.32 2.34
N VAL A 18 6.99 15.00 2.18
CA VAL A 18 8.16 14.17 1.82
C VAL A 18 8.66 14.52 0.42
N ILE A 19 7.76 14.60 -0.56
CA ILE A 19 8.12 14.85 -1.96
C ILE A 19 8.57 16.29 -2.18
N LEU A 20 7.84 17.27 -1.66
CA LEU A 20 8.02 18.68 -1.99
C LEU A 20 9.04 19.38 -1.09
N SER A 21 9.41 18.77 0.05
CA SER A 21 10.29 19.42 1.01
C SER A 21 11.43 18.51 1.45
N ALA A 22 11.13 17.37 2.09
CA ALA A 22 12.18 16.59 2.75
C ALA A 22 13.20 15.99 1.76
N ILE A 23 12.75 15.37 0.68
CA ILE A 23 13.65 14.82 -0.36
C ILE A 23 14.49 15.92 -1.02
N PRO A 24 13.90 17.02 -1.54
CA PRO A 24 14.69 18.12 -2.13
C PRO A 24 15.74 18.71 -1.18
N ILE A 25 15.42 18.86 0.12
CA ILE A 25 16.37 19.37 1.11
C ILE A 25 17.56 18.41 1.27
N ILE A 26 17.31 17.09 1.34
CA ILE A 26 18.39 16.10 1.44
C ILE A 26 19.24 16.08 0.17
N GLU A 27 18.61 16.08 -1.00
CA GLU A 27 19.30 16.06 -2.30
C GLU A 27 20.19 17.31 -2.49
N GLU A 28 19.75 18.48 -1.99
CA GLU A 28 20.52 19.73 -2.05
C GLU A 28 21.64 19.78 -1.00
N LEU A 29 21.35 19.44 0.26
CA LEU A 29 22.33 19.54 1.35
C LEU A 29 23.37 18.40 1.34
N HIS A 30 23.00 17.24 0.81
CA HIS A 30 23.82 16.03 0.78
C HIS A 30 23.76 15.35 -0.60
N PRO A 31 24.34 15.96 -1.65
CA PRO A 31 24.26 15.43 -3.00
C PRO A 31 24.93 14.05 -3.11
N GLY A 32 24.19 13.07 -3.65
CA GLY A 32 24.67 11.70 -3.84
C GLY A 32 24.50 10.77 -2.63
N ASP A 33 24.11 11.31 -1.47
CA ASP A 33 23.83 10.50 -0.29
C ASP A 33 22.41 9.91 -0.32
N VAL A 34 22.24 8.81 0.41
CA VAL A 34 20.97 8.11 0.53
C VAL A 34 20.28 8.51 1.84
N GLY A 35 19.24 9.34 1.75
CA GLY A 35 18.35 9.63 2.86
C GLY A 35 17.63 8.38 3.39
N VAL A 36 17.52 8.27 4.72
CA VAL A 36 16.75 7.24 5.40
C VAL A 36 15.58 7.88 6.13
N PHE A 37 14.36 7.55 5.73
CA PHE A 37 13.12 8.06 6.30
C PHE A 37 12.54 7.05 7.28
N ALA A 38 12.24 7.47 8.50
CA ALA A 38 11.69 6.60 9.52
C ALA A 38 10.28 7.09 9.91
N PHE A 39 9.28 6.22 9.77
CA PHE A 39 7.89 6.50 10.14
C PHE A 39 7.44 5.59 11.27
N ASP A 40 6.60 6.12 12.15
CA ASP A 40 5.83 5.27 13.05
C ASP A 40 4.83 4.43 12.23
N ASN A 41 4.36 3.32 12.79
CA ASN A 41 3.37 2.46 12.13
C ASN A 41 1.95 2.93 12.47
N THR A 42 1.71 4.23 12.29
CA THR A 42 0.36 4.79 12.30
C THR A 42 -0.33 4.53 10.96
N THR A 43 -1.65 4.34 11.01
CA THR A 43 -2.46 3.95 9.85
C THR A 43 -2.40 4.92 8.68
N SER A 44 -2.05 6.19 8.92
CA SER A 44 -1.82 7.22 7.91
C SER A 44 -0.63 6.93 7.00
N HIS A 45 0.41 6.26 7.50
CA HIS A 45 1.60 5.91 6.72
C HIS A 45 1.44 4.62 5.89
N ALA A 46 0.42 3.82 6.19
CA ALA A 46 0.18 2.51 5.59
C ALA A 46 -0.75 2.55 4.37
N ALA A 47 -1.10 3.73 3.86
CA ALA A 47 -1.93 3.86 2.68
C ALA A 47 -1.19 3.33 1.44
N TYR A 48 -1.84 2.43 0.71
CA TYR A 48 -1.40 1.96 -0.60
C TYR A 48 -1.88 2.90 -1.69
N ALA A 49 -1.22 2.84 -2.86
CA ALA A 49 -1.66 3.54 -4.05
C ALA A 49 -3.13 3.22 -4.38
N GLU A 50 -3.82 4.15 -5.04
CA GLU A 50 -5.21 3.96 -5.46
C GLU A 50 -5.36 2.74 -6.38
N ASP A 51 -4.35 2.50 -7.21
CA ASP A 51 -4.29 1.41 -8.18
C ASP A 51 -3.60 0.14 -7.66
N ALA A 52 -3.24 0.07 -6.37
CA ALA A 52 -2.53 -1.08 -5.82
C ALA A 52 -3.35 -2.39 -5.87
N LEU A 53 -2.64 -3.52 -6.03
CA LEU A 53 -3.23 -4.86 -6.05
C LEU A 53 -3.62 -5.33 -4.65
N ILE A 54 -4.82 -4.95 -4.22
CA ILE A 54 -5.35 -5.34 -2.91
C ILE A 54 -6.61 -6.16 -3.13
N ALA A 55 -6.54 -7.47 -2.89
CA ALA A 55 -7.65 -8.39 -3.14
C ALA A 55 -8.95 -7.96 -2.46
N SER A 56 -8.88 -7.35 -1.27
CA SER A 56 -10.07 -6.85 -0.57
C SER A 56 -10.72 -5.61 -1.22
N ARG A 57 -10.03 -4.92 -2.13
CA ARG A 57 -10.58 -3.83 -2.94
C ARG A 57 -11.13 -4.34 -4.29
N MET A 58 -10.91 -5.60 -4.63
CA MET A 58 -11.33 -6.20 -5.89
C MET A 58 -12.70 -6.85 -5.77
N ASN A 59 -13.34 -7.04 -6.93
CA ASN A 59 -14.71 -7.51 -7.02
C ASN A 59 -14.76 -9.03 -7.17
N LEU A 60 -15.66 -9.69 -6.42
CA LEU A 60 -15.93 -11.12 -6.60
C LEU A 60 -16.80 -11.42 -7.83
N LYS A 61 -17.49 -10.41 -8.36
CA LYS A 61 -18.40 -10.50 -9.50
C LYS A 61 -18.00 -9.48 -10.57
N PRO A 62 -18.32 -9.72 -11.84
CA PRO A 62 -17.80 -8.95 -12.97
C PRO A 62 -18.40 -7.53 -13.14
N ASP A 63 -19.36 -7.12 -12.30
CA ASP A 63 -20.03 -5.81 -12.40
C ASP A 63 -19.39 -4.72 -11.51
N GLY A 64 -18.11 -4.92 -11.22
CA GLY A 64 -17.40 -4.09 -10.26
C GLY A 64 -16.74 -2.86 -10.87
N LYS A 65 -16.53 -1.83 -10.04
CA LYS A 65 -15.68 -0.68 -10.38
C LYS A 65 -14.31 -0.83 -9.73
N GLY A 66 -13.29 -0.25 -10.33
CA GLY A 66 -11.92 -0.27 -9.81
C GLY A 66 -10.89 -0.06 -10.90
N LYS A 67 -9.83 0.66 -10.58
CA LYS A 67 -8.65 0.82 -11.43
C LYS A 67 -7.48 0.21 -10.68
N PHE A 68 -6.88 -0.84 -11.24
CA PHE A 68 -5.76 -1.56 -10.66
C PHE A 68 -4.58 -1.53 -11.63
N ARG A 69 -3.36 -1.48 -11.12
CA ARG A 69 -2.16 -1.71 -11.92
C ARG A 69 -2.13 -3.16 -12.41
N ASN A 70 -1.27 -3.45 -13.38
CA ASN A 70 -1.10 -4.83 -13.82
C ASN A 70 -0.36 -5.66 -12.75
N GLY A 71 -0.72 -6.93 -12.67
CA GLY A 71 -0.02 -7.92 -11.85
C GLY A 71 1.09 -8.63 -12.60
N LEU A 72 1.70 -9.59 -11.91
CA LEU A 72 2.78 -10.40 -12.43
C LEU A 72 2.47 -11.86 -12.20
N MET A 73 2.50 -12.62 -13.30
CA MET A 73 2.43 -14.07 -13.26
C MET A 73 3.73 -14.67 -12.71
N PRO A 74 3.74 -15.96 -12.28
CA PRO A 74 4.95 -16.62 -11.79
C PRO A 74 6.11 -16.65 -12.78
N ASP A 75 5.83 -16.66 -14.09
CA ASP A 75 6.82 -16.58 -15.17
C ASP A 75 7.28 -15.14 -15.48
N ARG A 76 6.85 -14.16 -14.67
CA ARG A 76 7.06 -12.71 -14.82
C ARG A 76 6.35 -12.09 -16.02
N SER A 77 5.46 -12.81 -16.69
CA SER A 77 4.58 -12.20 -17.68
C SER A 77 3.59 -11.25 -17.00
N VAL A 78 3.20 -10.21 -17.74
CA VAL A 78 2.27 -9.18 -17.24
C VAL A 78 0.86 -9.73 -17.24
N GLN A 79 0.20 -9.70 -16.08
CA GLN A 79 -1.22 -9.98 -15.98
C GLN A 79 -2.03 -8.69 -16.01
N SER A 80 -2.82 -8.50 -17.07
CA SER A 80 -3.79 -7.39 -17.11
C SER A 80 -4.88 -7.59 -16.06
N MET A 81 -5.14 -6.58 -15.23
CA MET A 81 -6.24 -6.59 -14.27
C MET A 81 -7.56 -6.07 -14.85
N HIS A 82 -7.54 -5.64 -16.11
CA HIS A 82 -8.70 -5.16 -16.85
C HIS A 82 -8.96 -5.99 -18.09
N LEU A 83 -10.24 -6.07 -18.45
CA LEU A 83 -10.70 -6.56 -19.74
C LEU A 83 -10.39 -5.52 -20.84
N LEU A 84 -10.46 -5.94 -22.10
CA LEU A 84 -10.20 -5.07 -23.27
C LEU A 84 -11.13 -3.85 -23.34
N ASN A 85 -12.32 -3.94 -22.74
CA ASN A 85 -13.29 -2.84 -22.64
C ASN A 85 -13.00 -1.88 -21.46
N GLY A 86 -11.91 -2.09 -20.72
CA GLY A 86 -11.50 -1.28 -19.57
C GLY A 86 -12.18 -1.64 -18.24
N GLN A 87 -13.11 -2.61 -18.22
CA GLN A 87 -13.73 -3.06 -16.96
C GLN A 87 -12.73 -3.88 -16.14
N PRO A 88 -12.69 -3.74 -14.80
CA PRO A 88 -11.83 -4.55 -13.96
C PRO A 88 -12.29 -6.01 -14.00
N LYS A 89 -11.33 -6.93 -14.07
CA LYS A 89 -11.60 -8.36 -13.93
C LYS A 89 -12.07 -8.66 -12.52
N ASP A 90 -12.93 -9.68 -12.40
CA ASP A 90 -13.26 -10.22 -11.08
C ASP A 90 -12.15 -11.16 -10.57
N ILE A 91 -12.18 -11.40 -9.26
CA ILE A 91 -11.21 -12.27 -8.59
C ILE A 91 -11.22 -13.68 -9.20
N LYS A 92 -12.37 -14.17 -9.67
CA LYS A 92 -12.49 -15.52 -10.19
C LYS A 92 -11.68 -15.67 -11.48
N LEU A 93 -11.85 -14.73 -12.42
CA LEU A 93 -11.13 -14.71 -13.68
C LEU A 93 -9.60 -14.56 -13.46
N ILE A 94 -9.20 -13.70 -12.53
CA ILE A 94 -7.77 -13.49 -12.18
C ILE A 94 -7.16 -14.78 -11.60
N LEU A 95 -7.90 -15.53 -10.79
CA LEU A 95 -7.46 -16.80 -10.24
C LEU A 95 -7.42 -17.92 -11.29
N GLU A 96 -8.41 -17.97 -12.19
CA GLU A 96 -8.44 -18.92 -13.31
C GLU A 96 -7.21 -18.75 -14.22
N GLU A 97 -6.82 -17.50 -14.52
CA GLU A 97 -5.59 -17.18 -15.24
C GLU A 97 -4.34 -17.69 -14.52
N HIS A 98 -4.36 -17.69 -13.19
CA HIS A 98 -3.31 -18.25 -12.34
C HIS A 98 -3.37 -19.78 -12.16
N GLY A 99 -4.31 -20.46 -12.81
CA GLY A 99 -4.53 -21.89 -12.60
C GLY A 99 -4.91 -22.22 -11.16
N ARG A 100 -5.72 -21.35 -10.54
CA ARG A 100 -6.27 -21.49 -9.18
C ARG A 100 -7.79 -21.44 -9.26
N ILE A 101 -8.46 -22.34 -8.54
CA ILE A 101 -9.92 -22.41 -8.53
C ILE A 101 -10.39 -22.29 -7.07
N CYS A 102 -11.35 -21.40 -6.81
CA CYS A 102 -12.16 -21.43 -5.59
C CYS A 102 -13.64 -21.63 -5.96
N ASP A 103 -14.18 -22.80 -5.65
CA ASP A 103 -15.58 -23.12 -5.96
C ASP A 103 -16.59 -22.66 -4.88
N ASN A 104 -16.14 -22.42 -3.64
CA ASN A 104 -17.03 -22.21 -2.48
C ASN A 104 -17.05 -20.78 -1.91
N CYS A 105 -16.56 -19.81 -2.68
CA CYS A 105 -16.36 -18.45 -2.22
C CYS A 105 -17.65 -17.61 -2.28
N LYS A 106 -18.56 -17.84 -1.32
CA LYS A 106 -19.82 -17.06 -1.17
C LYS A 106 -19.65 -15.73 -0.43
N LYS A 107 -18.52 -15.54 0.28
CA LYS A 107 -18.28 -14.36 1.14
C LYS A 107 -17.00 -13.64 0.73
N HIS A 108 -17.06 -12.32 0.74
CA HIS A 108 -15.90 -11.43 0.60
C HIS A 108 -15.29 -11.21 1.99
N SER A 109 -14.31 -12.01 2.37
CA SER A 109 -13.64 -11.84 3.66
C SER A 109 -12.17 -12.28 3.61
N PRO A 110 -11.22 -11.40 3.95
CA PRO A 110 -9.81 -11.77 4.07
C PRO A 110 -9.48 -12.50 5.38
N VAL A 111 -10.46 -12.74 6.28
CA VAL A 111 -10.22 -13.21 7.66
C VAL A 111 -10.77 -14.61 7.92
N SER A 112 -11.55 -15.20 6.99
CA SER A 112 -12.12 -16.53 7.22
C SER A 112 -11.07 -17.64 7.07
N GLU A 113 -11.00 -18.55 8.05
CA GLU A 113 -10.19 -19.79 8.02
C GLU A 113 -10.63 -20.79 6.92
N SER A 114 -11.78 -20.54 6.27
CA SER A 114 -12.27 -21.29 5.12
C SER A 114 -11.89 -20.63 3.79
N CYS A 115 -11.61 -21.45 2.77
CA CYS A 115 -11.28 -21.05 1.39
C CYS A 115 -12.08 -19.84 0.89
N CYS A 116 -11.46 -18.65 0.89
CA CYS A 116 -11.99 -17.42 0.31
C CYS A 116 -11.10 -17.00 -0.88
N ALA A 117 -11.70 -16.59 -1.99
CA ALA A 117 -11.00 -16.26 -3.22
C ALA A 117 -10.19 -14.99 -3.02
N VAL A 118 -10.72 -14.07 -2.18
CA VAL A 118 -9.99 -12.92 -1.67
C VAL A 118 -8.74 -13.36 -0.89
N CYS A 119 -8.85 -14.38 -0.03
CA CYS A 119 -7.71 -14.90 0.73
C CYS A 119 -6.66 -15.54 -0.20
N VAL A 120 -7.07 -16.45 -1.09
CA VAL A 120 -6.19 -17.09 -2.07
C VAL A 120 -5.49 -16.05 -2.95
N LEU A 121 -6.21 -15.05 -3.44
CA LEU A 121 -5.64 -13.98 -4.25
C LEU A 121 -4.68 -13.11 -3.43
N SER A 122 -5.03 -12.78 -2.19
CA SER A 122 -4.16 -11.97 -1.32
C SER A 122 -2.83 -12.65 -0.97
N LEU A 123 -2.76 -13.98 -1.07
CA LEU A 123 -1.55 -14.76 -0.86
C LEU A 123 -0.69 -14.90 -2.12
N GLN A 124 -1.13 -14.36 -3.26
CA GLN A 124 -0.32 -14.37 -4.46
C GLN A 124 0.90 -13.43 -4.31
N PRO A 125 2.05 -13.77 -4.94
CA PRO A 125 3.30 -13.06 -4.70
C PRO A 125 3.24 -11.57 -5.03
N ASP A 126 2.57 -11.18 -6.10
CA ASP A 126 2.44 -9.79 -6.55
C ASP A 126 1.45 -8.96 -5.71
N PHE A 127 0.44 -9.62 -5.11
CA PHE A 127 -0.43 -9.03 -4.09
C PHE A 127 0.31 -8.83 -2.75
N LEU A 128 1.07 -9.83 -2.29
CA LEU A 128 1.90 -9.71 -1.08
C LEU A 128 3.05 -8.70 -1.25
N ALA A 129 3.55 -8.54 -2.48
CA ALA A 129 4.64 -7.62 -2.79
C ALA A 129 4.22 -6.15 -2.85
N GLN A 130 2.91 -5.83 -2.83
CA GLN A 130 2.45 -4.44 -2.79
C GLN A 130 3.03 -3.72 -1.57
N ARG A 131 3.41 -2.45 -1.76
CA ARG A 131 4.01 -1.64 -0.70
C ARG A 131 3.15 -0.39 -0.44
N PRO A 132 3.21 0.17 0.77
CA PRO A 132 2.61 1.48 1.02
C PRO A 132 3.13 2.53 0.03
N LEU A 133 2.27 3.45 -0.37
CA LEU A 133 2.55 4.48 -1.37
C LEU A 133 3.79 5.31 -1.02
N ILE A 134 3.92 5.70 0.25
CA ILE A 134 5.07 6.47 0.72
C ILE A 134 6.39 5.70 0.57
N LYS A 135 6.35 4.38 0.74
CA LYS A 135 7.52 3.52 0.52
C LYS A 135 7.89 3.49 -0.95
N GLU A 136 6.91 3.29 -1.84
CA GLU A 136 7.14 3.32 -3.29
C GLU A 136 7.77 4.66 -3.72
N ILE A 137 7.24 5.79 -3.25
CA ILE A 137 7.73 7.13 -3.61
C ILE A 137 9.18 7.34 -3.17
N ILE A 138 9.50 7.04 -1.91
CA ILE A 138 10.83 7.27 -1.34
C ILE A 138 11.86 6.35 -2.01
N GLU A 139 11.52 5.07 -2.18
CA GLU A 139 12.43 4.10 -2.83
C GLU A 139 12.65 4.42 -4.31
N ASN A 140 11.61 4.90 -5.03
CA ASN A 140 11.74 5.34 -6.43
C ASN A 140 12.64 6.57 -6.59
N LYS A 141 12.81 7.37 -5.53
CA LYS A 141 13.76 8.48 -5.47
C LYS A 141 15.17 8.05 -5.06
N GLY A 142 15.42 6.75 -4.86
CA GLY A 142 16.73 6.23 -4.48
C GLY A 142 17.01 6.31 -2.97
N HIS A 143 16.01 6.66 -2.16
CA HIS A 143 16.10 6.74 -0.71
C HIS A 143 15.56 5.49 -0.03
N LYS A 144 15.76 5.37 1.29
CA LYS A 144 15.30 4.21 2.07
C LYS A 144 14.21 4.61 3.06
N VAL A 145 13.30 3.68 3.36
CA VAL A 145 12.27 3.87 4.37
C VAL A 145 12.28 2.74 5.41
N ILE A 146 12.04 3.09 6.67
CA ILE A 146 11.90 2.17 7.79
C ILE A 146 10.57 2.48 8.48
N PHE A 147 9.79 1.44 8.79
CA PHE A 147 8.58 1.56 9.59
C PHE A 147 8.81 0.89 10.94
N TYR A 148 8.58 1.62 12.03
CA TYR A 148 8.71 1.04 13.37
C TYR A 148 7.59 0.02 13.66
N PRO A 149 7.84 -1.03 14.47
CA PRO A 149 6.77 -1.94 14.89
C PRO A 149 5.61 -1.21 15.61
N LYS A 150 4.39 -1.78 15.51
CA LYS A 150 3.14 -1.19 16.02
C LYS A 150 3.10 -1.06 17.57
N PHE A 151 3.99 -1.72 18.28
CA PHE A 151 4.04 -1.73 19.74
C PHE A 151 5.42 -1.32 20.24
N TYR A 152 5.51 -0.09 20.76
CA TYR A 152 6.41 0.25 21.85
C TYR A 152 5.75 1.31 22.73
N CYS A 153 5.64 1.02 24.02
CA CYS A 153 5.43 2.04 25.04
C CYS A 153 6.66 2.96 25.07
N GLU A 154 6.44 4.26 24.94
CA GLU A 154 7.30 5.36 25.43
C GLU A 154 8.70 5.57 24.80
N LEU A 155 9.08 4.85 23.73
CA LEU A 155 10.41 5.01 23.09
C LEU A 155 10.37 5.51 21.63
N ASN A 156 9.27 6.13 21.21
CA ASN A 156 9.22 6.78 19.91
C ASN A 156 10.02 8.10 19.97
N PHE A 157 11.04 8.26 19.13
CA PHE A 157 11.89 9.45 19.05
C PHE A 157 11.10 10.77 18.82
N ILE A 158 9.89 10.68 18.25
CA ILE A 158 8.95 11.80 18.09
C ILE A 158 8.40 12.34 19.41
N GLU A 159 8.39 11.56 20.50
CA GLU A 159 7.99 12.03 21.85
C GLU A 159 9.19 12.44 22.72
N MET A 160 10.42 12.18 22.26
CA MET A 160 11.65 12.42 23.04
C MET A 160 12.30 13.76 22.68
N PHE A 161 11.54 14.85 22.75
CA PHE A 161 12.10 16.21 22.81
C PHE A 161 11.77 16.86 24.16
N TRP A 162 12.60 16.58 25.17
CA TRP A 162 12.93 17.56 26.20
C TRP A 162 14.43 17.79 26.13
N SER A 163 14.84 18.97 25.65
CA SER A 163 16.23 19.41 25.67
C SER A 163 16.78 19.35 27.09
N ALA A 164 17.89 18.63 27.29
CA ALA A 164 18.74 18.83 28.45
C ALA A 164 19.95 19.66 28.01
N THR A 165 19.93 20.94 28.38
CA THR A 165 21.10 21.82 28.32
C THR A 165 21.89 21.66 29.63
N LYS A 166 23.20 21.48 29.50
CA LYS A 166 24.19 21.84 30.53
C LYS A 166 25.20 22.77 29.90
#